data_AF-A0A2V6BZE5-F1
#
_entry.id   AF-A0A2V6BZE5-F1
#
_cell.length_a   1.000
_cell.length_b   1.000
_cell.length_c   1.000
_cell.angle_alpha   90.00
_cell.angle_beta   90.00
_cell.angle_gamma   90.00
#
_symmetry.space_group_name_H-M   'P 1'
#
loop_
_entity.id
_entity.type
_entity.pdbx_description
1 polymer ?
#
loop_
_entity_poly.entity_id
_entity_poly.type
_entity_poly.pdbx_seq_one_letter_code
_entity_poly.pdbx_strand_id
1 'polypeptide(L)' 'MKDNAIFPEFTHWQEGYGAFTVAHHDKDAVIEYIKGQPDHHKKLSFRDELRELLVKFAVQFDEKYLV' A
#
# COMPACT_ATOMS: atom_id res chain seq x y z
N MET A 1 -2.64 25.21 2.93
CA MET A 1 -1.67 24.10 2.75
C MET A 1 -1.32 23.91 1.27
N LYS A 2 -0.81 24.96 0.61
CA LYS A 2 -0.40 24.90 -0.81
C LYS A 2 0.96 25.60 -1.06
N ASP A 3 1.73 25.84 0.00
CA ASP A 3 3.10 26.36 -0.14
C ASP A 3 4.09 25.22 0.10
N ASN A 4 4.60 24.69 -1.00
CA ASN A 4 5.54 23.57 -1.11
C ASN A 4 7.00 23.97 -0.80
N ALA A 5 7.22 24.85 0.18
CA ALA A 5 8.58 25.27 0.52
C ALA A 5 9.42 24.14 1.16
N ILE A 6 8.77 23.09 1.69
CA ILE A 6 9.40 21.97 2.39
C ILE A 6 9.49 20.72 1.49
N PHE A 7 8.58 20.56 0.53
CA PHE A 7 8.53 19.42 -0.39
C PHE A 7 8.32 19.90 -1.83
N PRO A 8 9.39 20.35 -2.51
CA PRO A 8 9.29 20.91 -3.85
C PRO A 8 8.77 19.89 -4.88
N GLU A 9 9.04 18.60 -4.67
CA GLU A 9 8.62 17.50 -5.54
C GLU A 9 7.20 16.99 -5.23
N PHE A 10 6.55 17.49 -4.17
CA PHE A 10 5.21 17.02 -3.80
C PHE A 10 4.17 17.66 -4.72
N THR A 11 3.58 16.86 -5.61
CA THR A 11 2.56 17.33 -6.55
C THR A 11 1.15 17.22 -5.99
N HIS A 12 0.79 16.06 -5.42
CA HIS A 12 -0.51 15.81 -4.81
C HIS A 12 -0.51 14.54 -3.94
N TRP A 13 -1.58 14.37 -3.15
CA TRP A 13 -1.89 13.10 -2.49
C TRP A 13 -2.50 12.11 -3.49
N GLN A 14 -2.39 10.82 -3.20
CA GLN A 14 -3.09 9.77 -3.94
C GLN A 14 -4.61 9.95 -3.82
N GLU A 15 -5.34 9.72 -4.91
CA GLU A 15 -6.82 9.82 -4.97
C GLU A 15 -7.54 8.56 -4.42
N GLY A 16 -6.96 7.88 -3.44
CA GLY A 16 -7.55 6.67 -2.85
C GLY A 16 -6.62 5.91 -1.92
N TYR A 17 -7.17 4.96 -1.16
CA TYR A 17 -6.41 4.07 -0.28
C TYR A 17 -7.15 2.73 -0.09
N GLY A 18 -6.40 1.69 0.27
CA GLY A 18 -6.93 0.42 0.76
C GLY A 18 -6.75 0.32 2.28
N ALA A 19 -7.72 -0.28 2.96
CA ALA A 19 -7.64 -0.52 4.41
C ALA A 19 -7.96 -1.99 4.71
N PHE A 20 -7.10 -2.63 5.48
CA PHE A 20 -7.22 -4.02 5.88
C PHE A 20 -7.12 -4.13 7.40
N THR A 21 -7.97 -4.97 8.01
CA THR A 21 -7.95 -5.21 9.46
C THR A 21 -7.15 -6.45 9.77
N VAL A 22 -6.24 -6.34 10.73
CA VAL A 22 -5.46 -7.47 11.28
C VAL A 22 -5.70 -7.60 12.77
N ALA A 23 -5.38 -8.75 13.35
CA ALA A 23 -5.47 -8.91 14.79
C ALA A 23 -4.37 -8.11 15.50
N HIS A 24 -4.62 -7.66 16.74
CA HIS A 24 -3.64 -6.87 17.49
C HIS A 24 -2.30 -7.61 17.68
N HIS A 25 -2.32 -8.94 17.80
CA HIS A 25 -1.09 -9.73 17.95
C HIS A 25 -0.22 -9.75 16.68
N ASP A 26 -0.77 -9.43 15.51
CA ASP A 26 -0.04 -9.35 14.25
C ASP A 26 0.70 -8.01 14.06
N LYS A 27 0.56 -7.08 15.01
CA LYS A 27 1.13 -5.72 14.93
C LYS A 27 2.61 -5.75 14.59
N ASP A 28 3.40 -6.60 15.25
CA ASP A 28 4.85 -6.63 15.04
C ASP A 28 5.20 -7.14 13.64
N ALA A 29 4.46 -8.12 13.12
CA ALA A 29 4.63 -8.60 11.76
C ALA A 29 4.29 -7.51 10.73
N VAL A 30 3.24 -6.70 10.97
CA VAL A 30 2.90 -5.56 10.11
C VAL A 30 3.97 -4.48 10.15
N ILE A 31 4.54 -4.19 11.33
CA ILE A 31 5.63 -3.22 11.48
C ILE A 31 6.84 -3.65 10.64
N GLU A 32 7.27 -4.91 10.77
CA GLU A 32 8.42 -5.41 10.01
C GLU A 32 8.16 -5.45 8.50
N TYR A 33 6.94 -5.80 8.08
CA TYR A 33 6.51 -5.71 6.69
C TYR A 33 6.63 -4.28 6.13
N ILE A 34 6.15 -3.26 6.88
CA ILE A 34 6.24 -1.86 6.46
C ILE A 34 7.69 -1.39 6.36
N LYS A 35 8.55 -1.76 7.32
CA LYS A 35 9.98 -1.42 7.30
C LYS A 35 10.69 -2.00 6.07
N GLY A 36 10.29 -3.19 5.61
CA GLY A 36 10.87 -3.89 4.46
C GLY A 36 10.33 -3.46 3.08
N GLN A 37 9.28 -2.63 3.01
CA GLN A 37 8.66 -2.23 1.73
C GLN A 37 9.64 -1.67 0.70
N PRO A 38 10.64 -0.82 1.04
CA PRO A 38 11.58 -0.29 0.05
C PRO A 38 12.35 -1.37 -0.71
N ASP A 39 12.66 -2.51 -0.08
CA ASP A 39 13.31 -3.64 -0.74
C ASP A 39 12.29 -4.56 -1.43
N HIS A 40 11.10 -4.69 -0.86
CA HIS A 40 10.01 -5.48 -1.43
C HIS A 40 9.55 -4.90 -2.78
N HIS A 41 9.36 -3.58 -2.86
CA HIS A 41 8.92 -2.86 -4.05
C HIS A 41 9.97 -2.75 -5.15
N LYS A 42 11.23 -3.15 -4.89
CA LYS A 42 12.23 -3.38 -5.95
C LYS A 42 11.96 -4.66 -6.75
N LYS A 43 11.20 -5.59 -6.19
CA LYS A 43 10.97 -6.94 -6.74
C LYS A 43 9.50 -7.22 -7.06
N LEU A 44 8.58 -6.57 -6.34
CA LEU A 44 7.13 -6.75 -6.47
C LEU A 44 6.50 -5.42 -6.88
N SER A 45 5.67 -5.44 -7.92
CA SER A 45 4.95 -4.25 -8.34
C SER A 45 3.80 -3.94 -7.36
N PHE A 46 3.44 -2.66 -7.24
CA PHE A 46 2.28 -2.23 -6.44
C PHE A 46 1.01 -3.01 -6.80
N ARG A 47 0.75 -3.21 -8.10
CA ARG A 47 -0.44 -3.93 -8.58
C ARG A 47 -0.45 -5.38 -8.12
N ASP A 48 0.71 -6.04 -8.17
CA ASP A 48 0.82 -7.42 -7.74
C ASP A 48 0.65 -7.56 -6.23
N GLU A 49 1.24 -6.66 -5.45
CA GLU A 49 1.05 -6.62 -4.00
C GLU A 49 -0.40 -6.32 -3.61
N LEU A 50 -1.06 -5.39 -4.29
CA LEU A 50 -2.48 -5.10 -4.09
C LEU A 50 -3.34 -6.34 -4.38
N ARG A 51 -3.06 -7.06 -5.48
CA ARG A 51 -3.75 -8.32 -5.79
C ARG A 51 -3.57 -9.35 -4.67
N GLU A 52 -2.34 -9.53 -4.19
CA GLU A 52 -2.05 -10.47 -3.10
C GLU A 52 -2.79 -10.12 -1.81
N LEU A 53 -2.84 -8.83 -1.45
CA LEU A 53 -3.60 -8.34 -0.30
C LEU A 53 -5.10 -8.61 -0.47
N LEU A 54 -5.69 -8.27 -1.61
CA LEU A 54 -7.11 -8.51 -1.86
C LEU A 54 -7.47 -9.99 -1.75
N VAL A 55 -6.65 -10.88 -2.33
CA VAL A 55 -6.82 -12.34 -2.20
C VAL A 55 -6.68 -12.78 -0.75
N LYS A 56 -5.64 -12.32 -0.03
CA LYS A 56 -5.38 -12.68 1.37
C LYS A 56 -6.55 -12.32 2.29
N PHE A 57 -7.20 -11.19 2.03
CA PHE A 57 -8.35 -10.72 2.81
C PHE A 57 -9.70 -11.14 2.20
N ALA A 58 -9.70 -12.06 1.23
CA ALA A 58 -10.89 -12.59 0.55
C ALA A 58 -11.82 -11.49 -0.02
N VAL A 59 -11.23 -10.38 -0.45
CA VAL A 59 -11.95 -9.31 -1.14
C VAL A 59 -12.14 -9.73 -2.59
N GLN A 60 -13.38 -9.72 -3.08
CA GLN A 60 -13.66 -9.93 -4.51
C GLN A 60 -13.33 -8.68 -5.30
N PHE A 61 -12.60 -8.85 -6.39
CA PHE A 61 -12.25 -7.78 -7.32
C PHE A 61 -12.23 -8.31 -8.74
N ASP A 62 -12.39 -7.41 -9.70
CA ASP A 62 -12.18 -7.70 -11.12
C ASP A 62 -10.83 -7.12 -11.53
N GLU A 63 -9.98 -7.96 -12.11
CA GLU A 63 -8.61 -7.59 -12.49
C GLU A 63 -8.54 -6.38 -13.40
N LYS A 64 -9.59 -6.10 -14.20
CA LYS A 64 -9.62 -4.94 -15.09
C LYS A 64 -9.63 -3.59 -14.36
N TYR A 65 -9.95 -3.59 -13.06
CA TYR A 65 -9.95 -2.39 -12.22
C TYR A 65 -8.67 -2.23 -11.38
N LEU A 66 -7.74 -3.19 -11.45
CA LEU A 66 -6.42 -3.04 -10.84
C LEU A 66 -5.51 -2.34 -11.85
N VAL A 67 -5.44 -1.01 -11.74
CA VAL A 67 -4.60 -0.14 -12.58
C VAL A 67 -3.16 -0.15 -12.07
#